data_AF-A0A2E9WF73-F1
#
_entry.id   AF-A0A2E9WF73-F1
#
_cell.length_a   1.000
_cell.length_b   1.000
_cell.length_c   1.000
_cell.angle_alpha   90.00
_cell.angle_beta   90.00
_cell.angle_gamma   90.00
#
_symmetry.space_group_name_H-M   'P 1'
#
loop_
_entity.id
_entity.type
_entity.pdbx_description
1 polymer ?
#
loop_
_entity_poly.entity_id
_entity_poly.type
_entity_poly.pdbx_seq_one_letter_code
_entity_poly.pdbx_strand_id
1 'polypeptide(L)'
;MFLCFPIFFRVPKLAFMHKEKFQRHAWYMPAVIAALYYVPQYLRGAPAHRMYNIYIYRCTGKGAEPQMIPYDTLTAEASVGPTFLLEDYGGICHGEFHHLYRWGGSAEMTLTILTLFLSLFALYVLRRSKVESEKRGELDASESLTTRSLYIGFVGKVLGFGVFGLFFFVLIPLLNPLDTGMHIFNDFYLVLFDENRGLRGTLFVYAGITTYFLMSLPLAFEGMMFVHAMTKGTVLGIDRQLRKTFGLAVLTGLGAMLFIVGCEVVEALLPLPGIAGGVFLSGGVMLVRRPILGIVDGFSGKLLPSEYAPEEVSYLEAFSEVMDDGIVSPKERILLTTLAKTLSITDARVAEIEAAFTNAEIADDESE
;
A
#
# COMPACT_ATOMS: atom_id res chain seq x y z
N MET A 1 -9.18 0.11 3.84
CA MET A 1 -8.52 1.44 3.81
C MET A 1 -9.53 2.56 3.68
N PHE A 2 -10.27 2.70 2.57
CA PHE A 2 -11.20 3.82 2.35
C PHE A 2 -12.25 4.05 3.44
N LEU A 3 -12.89 2.98 3.92
CA LEU A 3 -13.88 3.07 5.00
C LEU A 3 -13.28 3.45 6.36
N CYS A 4 -11.96 3.29 6.53
CA CYS A 4 -11.25 3.61 7.76
C CYS A 4 -10.94 5.10 7.86
N PHE A 5 -10.87 5.82 6.73
CA PHE A 5 -10.52 7.23 6.71
C PHE A 5 -11.48 8.11 7.54
N PRO A 6 -12.81 8.08 7.34
CA PRO A 6 -13.76 8.84 8.17
C PRO A 6 -13.87 8.35 9.63
N ILE A 7 -13.24 7.22 9.97
CA ILE A 7 -13.16 6.72 11.35
C ILE A 7 -12.05 7.47 12.10
N PHE A 8 -10.90 7.68 11.46
CA PHE A 8 -9.73 8.33 12.07
C PHE A 8 -9.71 9.84 11.88
N PHE A 9 -10.24 10.35 10.76
CA PHE A 9 -10.28 11.77 10.45
C PHE A 9 -11.73 12.25 10.43
N ARG A 10 -12.00 13.36 11.12
CA ARG A 10 -13.34 13.94 11.17
C ARG A 10 -13.71 14.52 9.82
N VAL A 11 -14.64 13.86 9.14
CA VAL A 11 -15.26 14.37 7.91
C VAL A 11 -16.68 14.79 8.26
N PRO A 12 -17.08 16.07 8.18
CA PRO A 12 -18.39 16.56 8.65
C PRO A 12 -19.60 15.70 8.26
N LYS A 13 -19.68 15.24 7.00
CA LYS A 13 -20.78 14.36 6.54
C LYS A 13 -20.73 12.93 7.06
N LEU A 14 -19.56 12.48 7.48
CA LEU A 14 -19.32 11.15 8.06
C LEU A 14 -18.89 11.24 9.52
N ALA A 15 -19.19 12.35 10.21
CA ALA A 15 -18.75 12.60 11.58
C ALA A 15 -19.26 11.53 12.55
N PHE A 16 -20.37 10.85 12.22
CA PHE A 16 -20.88 9.71 12.99
C PHE A 16 -19.93 8.51 13.04
N MET A 17 -19.02 8.37 12.06
CA MET A 17 -18.01 7.31 11.99
C MET A 17 -16.79 7.63 12.87
N HIS A 18 -16.56 8.92 13.15
CA HIS A 18 -15.48 9.39 14.03
C HIS A 18 -15.87 9.22 15.50
N LYS A 19 -15.98 7.95 15.92
CA LYS A 19 -16.22 7.55 17.31
C LYS A 19 -15.14 6.59 17.78
N GLU A 20 -14.78 6.70 19.04
CA GLU A 20 -13.76 5.88 19.70
C GLU A 20 -14.03 4.36 19.56
N LYS A 21 -15.31 3.95 19.64
CA LYS A 21 -15.72 2.56 19.38
C LYS A 21 -15.34 2.06 17.98
N PHE A 22 -15.43 2.87 16.94
CA PHE A 22 -15.06 2.46 15.60
C PHE A 22 -13.54 2.45 15.42
N GLN A 23 -12.83 3.41 16.00
CA GLN A 23 -11.37 3.50 15.96
C GLN A 23 -10.69 2.27 16.57
N ARG A 24 -11.19 1.80 17.73
CA ARG A 24 -10.65 0.61 18.43
C ARG A 24 -10.72 -0.68 17.60
N HIS A 25 -11.70 -0.81 16.72
CA HIS A 25 -11.95 -2.02 15.94
C HIS A 25 -11.55 -1.89 14.45
N ALA A 26 -11.10 -0.70 14.03
CA ALA A 26 -10.78 -0.42 12.63
C ALA A 26 -9.60 -1.25 12.10
N TRP A 27 -8.69 -1.72 12.96
CA TRP A 27 -7.47 -2.43 12.54
C TRP A 27 -7.73 -3.85 12.02
N TYR A 28 -8.71 -4.58 12.57
CA TYR A 28 -9.06 -5.93 12.10
C TYR A 28 -10.26 -5.95 11.15
N MET A 29 -11.04 -4.87 11.09
CA MET A 29 -12.23 -4.73 10.23
C MET A 29 -11.97 -5.13 8.77
N PRO A 30 -10.91 -4.66 8.09
CA PRO A 30 -10.62 -5.06 6.72
C PRO A 30 -10.43 -6.58 6.55
N ALA A 31 -9.71 -7.21 7.47
CA ALA A 31 -9.46 -8.65 7.44
C ALA A 31 -10.74 -9.45 7.68
N VAL A 32 -11.59 -9.00 8.62
CA VAL A 32 -12.89 -9.62 8.89
C VAL A 32 -13.83 -9.49 7.70
N ILE A 33 -13.93 -8.29 7.08
CA ILE A 33 -14.76 -8.08 5.89
C ILE A 33 -14.27 -8.95 4.72
N ALA A 34 -12.94 -9.02 4.52
CA ALA A 34 -12.35 -9.88 3.50
C ALA A 34 -12.69 -11.36 3.76
N ALA A 35 -12.55 -11.84 4.99
CA ALA A 35 -12.92 -13.21 5.34
C ALA A 35 -14.42 -13.48 5.12
N LEU A 36 -15.29 -12.58 5.56
CA LEU A 36 -16.74 -12.68 5.37
C LEU A 36 -17.15 -12.67 3.89
N TYR A 37 -16.35 -12.06 3.01
CA TYR A 37 -16.57 -12.11 1.58
C TYR A 37 -15.97 -13.38 0.94
N TYR A 38 -14.67 -13.62 1.10
CA TYR A 38 -13.98 -14.69 0.39
C TYR A 38 -14.35 -16.10 0.86
N VAL A 39 -14.58 -16.31 2.17
CA VAL A 39 -14.90 -17.65 2.70
C VAL A 39 -16.20 -18.19 2.10
N PRO A 40 -17.34 -17.45 2.10
CA PRO A 40 -18.54 -17.92 1.43
C PRO A 40 -18.38 -18.15 -0.07
N GLN A 41 -17.60 -17.32 -0.77
CA GLN A 41 -17.38 -17.49 -2.21
C GLN A 41 -16.58 -18.75 -2.51
N TYR A 42 -15.56 -19.02 -1.69
CA TYR A 42 -14.80 -20.26 -1.75
C TYR A 42 -15.69 -21.47 -1.47
N LEU A 43 -16.49 -21.46 -0.40
CA LEU A 43 -17.35 -22.58 -0.03
C LEU A 43 -18.43 -22.88 -1.07
N ARG A 44 -18.99 -21.84 -1.71
CA ARG A 44 -20.00 -21.99 -2.78
C ARG A 44 -19.43 -22.44 -4.12
N GLY A 45 -18.11 -22.48 -4.26
CA GLY A 45 -17.47 -22.79 -5.53
C GLY A 45 -17.77 -21.77 -6.63
N ALA A 46 -17.86 -20.49 -6.27
CA ALA A 46 -18.16 -19.44 -7.23
C ALA A 46 -17.10 -19.41 -8.37
N PRO A 47 -17.51 -19.51 -9.65
CA PRO A 47 -16.58 -19.63 -10.78
C PRO A 47 -15.72 -18.38 -10.99
N ALA A 48 -16.17 -17.20 -10.51
CA ALA A 48 -15.38 -15.97 -10.53
C ALA A 48 -14.17 -16.02 -9.56
N HIS A 49 -14.19 -16.89 -8.55
CA HIS A 49 -13.17 -16.99 -7.50
C HIS A 49 -12.35 -18.28 -7.54
N ARG A 50 -12.65 -19.18 -8.46
CA ARG A 50 -11.87 -20.41 -8.67
C ARG A 50 -11.33 -20.46 -10.07
N MET A 51 -10.12 -20.99 -10.19
CA MET A 51 -9.55 -21.41 -11.46
C MET A 51 -10.02 -22.83 -11.74
N TYR A 52 -10.38 -23.11 -12.98
CA TYR A 52 -10.76 -24.45 -13.45
C TYR A 52 -10.25 -24.65 -14.88
N ASN A 53 -10.21 -25.90 -15.34
CA ASN A 53 -9.75 -26.26 -16.69
C ASN A 53 -8.35 -25.66 -16.99
N ILE A 54 -7.37 -26.02 -16.15
CA ILE A 54 -5.99 -25.51 -16.25
C ILE A 54 -5.20 -26.41 -17.21
N TYR A 55 -4.63 -25.80 -18.24
CA TYR A 55 -3.83 -26.48 -19.26
C TYR A 55 -2.46 -25.81 -19.39
N ILE A 56 -1.44 -26.61 -19.67
CA ILE A 56 -0.11 -26.13 -20.05
C ILE A 56 -0.01 -26.27 -21.56
N TYR A 57 0.09 -25.14 -22.26
CA TYR A 57 0.48 -25.09 -23.66
C TYR A 57 2.00 -25.16 -23.72
N ARG A 58 2.53 -26.21 -24.35
CA ARG A 58 3.96 -26.45 -24.53
C ARG A 58 4.30 -26.41 -26.02
N CYS A 59 5.12 -25.44 -26.39
CA CYS A 59 5.78 -25.36 -27.69
C CYS A 59 7.25 -25.74 -27.54
N THR A 60 7.71 -26.77 -28.24
CA THR A 60 9.09 -27.27 -28.19
C THR A 60 10.04 -26.56 -29.15
N GLY A 61 9.52 -25.68 -30.00
CA GLY A 61 10.32 -24.93 -30.96
C GLY A 61 9.50 -24.40 -32.14
N LYS A 62 10.16 -23.61 -33.00
CA LYS A 62 9.55 -23.01 -34.19
C LYS A 62 9.12 -24.07 -35.19
N GLY A 63 7.88 -23.96 -35.69
CA GLY A 63 7.26 -24.92 -36.60
C GLY A 63 6.81 -26.22 -35.94
N ALA A 64 6.99 -26.39 -34.63
CA ALA A 64 6.50 -27.58 -33.91
C ALA A 64 4.99 -27.51 -33.71
N GLU A 65 4.37 -28.70 -33.61
CA GLU A 65 2.97 -28.80 -33.20
C GLU A 65 2.86 -28.51 -31.68
N PRO A 66 1.92 -27.66 -31.26
CA PRO A 66 1.71 -27.33 -29.86
C PRO A 66 1.16 -28.52 -29.09
N GLN A 67 1.80 -28.85 -27.96
CA GLN A 67 1.31 -29.87 -27.05
C GLN A 67 0.48 -29.23 -25.95
N MET A 68 -0.70 -29.78 -25.67
CA MET A 68 -1.51 -29.40 -24.52
C MET A 68 -1.43 -30.48 -23.45
N ILE A 69 -1.05 -30.08 -22.24
CA ILE A 69 -0.90 -30.97 -21.11
C ILE A 69 -1.88 -30.51 -20.02
N PRO A 70 -2.88 -31.32 -19.63
CA PRO A 70 -3.75 -30.98 -18.50
C PRO A 70 -2.92 -30.86 -17.21
N TYR A 71 -3.14 -29.80 -16.43
CA TYR A 71 -2.36 -29.56 -15.21
C TYR A 71 -2.57 -30.65 -14.15
N ASP A 72 -3.76 -31.26 -14.12
CA ASP A 72 -4.13 -32.24 -13.09
C ASP A 72 -3.49 -33.61 -13.33
N THR A 73 -3.29 -34.01 -14.59
CA THR A 73 -2.73 -35.33 -14.93
C THR A 73 -1.24 -35.24 -15.28
N LEU A 74 -0.76 -34.09 -15.74
CA LEU A 74 0.59 -33.87 -16.25
C LEU A 74 1.01 -34.86 -17.34
N THR A 75 0.06 -35.60 -17.92
CA THR A 75 0.26 -36.54 -19.01
C THR A 75 -0.12 -35.86 -20.31
N ALA A 76 0.78 -35.94 -21.30
CA ALA A 76 0.50 -35.49 -22.66
C ALA A 76 -0.46 -36.49 -23.33
N GLU A 77 -1.74 -36.41 -22.98
CA GLU A 77 -2.79 -37.08 -23.74
C GLU A 77 -3.26 -36.13 -24.84
N ALA A 78 -3.39 -36.65 -26.06
CA ALA A 78 -4.04 -35.98 -27.19
C ALA A 78 -5.50 -35.70 -26.82
N SER A 79 -5.72 -34.63 -26.07
CA SER A 79 -7.00 -34.23 -25.53
C SER A 79 -7.35 -32.85 -26.07
N VAL A 80 -8.62 -32.74 -26.46
CA VAL A 80 -9.25 -31.58 -27.09
C VAL A 80 -9.35 -30.44 -26.06
N GLY A 81 -8.24 -29.74 -25.84
CA GLY A 81 -8.25 -28.43 -25.20
C GLY A 81 -8.65 -27.33 -26.20
N PRO A 82 -8.77 -26.07 -25.77
CA PRO A 82 -9.14 -24.97 -26.65
C PRO A 82 -8.08 -24.71 -27.74
N THR A 83 -8.29 -25.20 -28.96
CA THR A 83 -7.39 -25.00 -30.11
C THR A 83 -7.39 -23.57 -30.65
N PHE A 84 -8.38 -22.77 -30.24
CA PHE A 84 -8.59 -21.41 -30.73
C PHE A 84 -7.38 -20.47 -30.56
N LEU A 85 -6.48 -20.72 -29.59
CA LEU A 85 -5.30 -19.87 -29.38
C LEU A 85 -4.26 -20.00 -30.50
N LEU A 86 -4.26 -21.11 -31.22
CA LEU A 86 -3.28 -21.43 -32.25
C LEU A 86 -3.89 -21.51 -33.65
N GLU A 87 -5.23 -21.63 -33.76
CA GLU A 87 -5.95 -21.62 -35.03
C GLU A 87 -5.59 -20.38 -35.88
N ASP A 88 -5.55 -19.20 -35.27
CA ASP A 88 -5.22 -17.95 -35.98
C ASP A 88 -3.71 -17.71 -36.19
N TYR A 89 -2.85 -18.52 -35.55
CA TYR A 89 -1.39 -18.53 -35.77
C TYR A 89 -0.94 -19.65 -36.74
N GLY A 90 -1.89 -20.29 -37.42
CA GLY A 90 -1.66 -21.35 -38.41
C GLY A 90 -1.43 -22.74 -37.82
N GLY A 91 -1.79 -22.96 -36.55
CA GLY A 91 -1.68 -24.24 -35.87
C GLY A 91 -0.26 -24.66 -35.49
N ILE A 92 0.73 -23.78 -35.67
CA ILE A 92 2.15 -24.06 -35.43
C ILE A 92 2.75 -23.10 -34.39
N CYS A 93 3.74 -23.58 -33.65
CA CYS A 93 4.50 -22.77 -32.71
C CYS A 93 5.47 -21.83 -33.44
N HIS A 94 5.52 -20.54 -33.08
CA HIS A 94 6.46 -19.57 -33.66
C HIS A 94 7.73 -19.36 -32.81
N GLY A 95 7.78 -19.97 -31.62
CA GLY A 95 8.90 -19.95 -30.69
C GLY A 95 8.78 -21.05 -29.63
N GLU A 96 9.80 -21.20 -28.79
CA GLU A 96 9.77 -22.12 -27.65
C GLU A 96 9.17 -21.40 -26.43
N PHE A 97 8.07 -21.93 -25.89
CA PHE A 97 7.46 -21.40 -24.67
C PHE A 97 6.56 -22.43 -23.99
N HIS A 98 6.33 -22.21 -22.70
CA HIS A 98 5.33 -22.92 -21.90
C HIS A 98 4.39 -21.91 -21.26
N HIS A 99 3.09 -22.02 -21.52
CA HIS A 99 2.10 -21.09 -21.00
C HIS A 99 0.96 -21.81 -20.27
N LEU A 100 0.62 -21.31 -19.09
CA LEU A 100 -0.50 -21.78 -18.29
C LEU A 100 -1.77 -21.07 -18.74
N TYR A 101 -2.69 -21.84 -19.29
CA TYR A 101 -4.01 -21.38 -19.67
C TYR A 101 -5.03 -21.85 -18.63
N ARG A 102 -5.95 -20.96 -18.25
CA ARG A 102 -6.93 -21.22 -17.18
C ARG A 102 -8.25 -20.51 -17.45
N TRP A 103 -9.33 -21.08 -16.93
CA TRP A 103 -10.64 -20.45 -16.89
C TRP A 103 -10.98 -19.99 -15.47
N GLY A 104 -11.82 -18.96 -15.37
CA GLY A 104 -12.26 -18.41 -14.08
C GLY A 104 -11.25 -17.46 -13.43
N GLY A 105 -11.48 -17.11 -12.16
CA GLY A 105 -10.63 -16.15 -11.43
C GLY A 105 -10.81 -14.68 -11.83
N SER A 106 -11.93 -14.32 -12.47
CA SER A 106 -12.21 -12.95 -12.93
C SER A 106 -12.54 -11.96 -11.80
N ALA A 107 -12.72 -12.43 -10.57
CA ALA A 107 -13.04 -11.56 -9.43
C ALA A 107 -12.00 -10.45 -9.20
N GLU A 108 -10.72 -10.69 -9.50
CA GLU A 108 -9.65 -9.70 -9.35
C GLU A 108 -9.90 -8.45 -10.19
N MET A 109 -10.34 -8.62 -11.44
CA MET A 109 -10.72 -7.52 -12.33
C MET A 109 -11.92 -6.74 -11.79
N THR A 110 -12.96 -7.44 -11.36
CA THR A 110 -14.17 -6.82 -10.81
C THR A 110 -13.86 -6.02 -9.53
N LEU A 111 -13.01 -6.56 -8.66
CA LEU A 111 -12.57 -5.88 -7.45
C LEU A 111 -11.70 -4.67 -7.76
N THR A 112 -10.82 -4.76 -8.76
CA THR A 112 -10.01 -3.62 -9.22
C THR A 112 -10.89 -2.49 -9.72
N ILE A 113 -11.90 -2.79 -10.53
CA ILE A 113 -12.90 -1.81 -11.00
C ILE A 113 -13.68 -1.20 -9.82
N LEU A 114 -14.06 -2.01 -8.83
CA LEU A 114 -14.73 -1.52 -7.62
C LEU A 114 -13.87 -0.51 -6.84
N THR A 115 -12.54 -0.67 -6.84
CA THR A 115 -11.65 0.30 -6.19
C THR A 115 -11.69 1.69 -6.85
N LEU A 116 -11.89 1.76 -8.17
CA LEU A 116 -12.06 3.02 -8.89
C LEU A 116 -13.37 3.71 -8.48
N PHE A 117 -14.48 2.97 -8.44
CA PHE A 117 -15.77 3.51 -8.01
C PHE A 117 -15.74 4.02 -6.57
N LEU A 118 -15.10 3.28 -5.65
CA LEU A 118 -14.90 3.72 -4.28
C LEU A 118 -14.04 4.99 -4.19
N SER A 119 -13.03 5.11 -5.05
CA SER A 119 -12.17 6.31 -5.11
C SER A 119 -12.93 7.53 -5.62
N LEU A 120 -13.78 7.37 -6.64
CA LEU A 120 -14.67 8.43 -7.14
C LEU A 120 -15.69 8.86 -6.10
N PHE A 121 -16.30 7.90 -5.39
CA PHE A 121 -17.21 8.20 -4.29
C PHE A 121 -16.52 8.97 -3.17
N ALA A 122 -15.30 8.57 -2.79
CA ALA A 122 -14.50 9.29 -1.81
C ALA A 122 -14.20 10.72 -2.26
N LEU A 123 -13.80 10.95 -3.52
CA LEU A 123 -13.61 12.30 -4.05
C LEU A 123 -14.88 13.15 -3.96
N TYR A 124 -16.03 12.57 -4.28
CA TYR A 124 -17.32 13.25 -4.18
C TYR A 124 -17.59 13.70 -2.73
N VAL A 125 -17.43 12.78 -1.76
CA VAL A 125 -17.64 13.06 -0.34
C VAL A 125 -16.67 14.13 0.15
N LEU A 126 -15.37 14.00 -0.17
CA LEU A 126 -14.33 14.95 0.26
C LEU A 126 -14.54 16.34 -0.32
N ARG A 127 -14.89 16.45 -1.60
CA ARG A 127 -15.21 17.73 -2.25
C ARG A 127 -16.44 18.37 -1.60
N ARG A 128 -17.49 17.60 -1.36
CA ARG A 128 -18.70 18.08 -0.68
C ARG A 128 -18.40 18.53 0.75
N SER A 129 -17.58 17.77 1.46
CA SER A 129 -17.17 18.07 2.83
C SER A 129 -16.38 19.37 2.90
N LYS A 130 -15.39 19.55 2.03
CA LYS A 130 -14.58 20.78 1.97
C LYS A 130 -15.45 22.03 1.75
N VAL A 131 -16.33 21.99 0.75
CA VAL A 131 -17.23 23.12 0.43
C VAL A 131 -18.18 23.43 1.58
N GLU A 132 -18.65 22.42 2.31
CA GLU A 132 -19.55 22.63 3.45
C GLU A 132 -18.81 23.22 4.66
N SER A 133 -17.62 22.73 4.94
CA SER A 133 -16.80 23.25 6.04
C SER A 133 -16.26 24.66 5.79
N GLU A 134 -15.89 25.00 4.56
CA GLU A 134 -15.54 26.37 4.15
C GLU A 134 -16.72 27.34 4.38
N LYS A 135 -17.95 26.88 4.11
CA LYS A 135 -19.17 27.69 4.34
C LYS A 135 -19.49 27.88 5.82
N ARG A 136 -19.12 26.94 6.68
CA ARG A 136 -19.37 26.99 8.13
C ARG A 136 -18.24 27.67 8.90
N GLY A 137 -17.09 27.95 8.28
CA GLY A 137 -15.91 28.48 8.96
C GLY A 137 -15.30 27.50 9.97
N GLU A 138 -15.61 26.20 9.86
CA GLU A 138 -15.26 25.16 10.84
C GLU A 138 -13.89 24.50 10.58
N LEU A 139 -13.14 24.94 9.55
CA LEU A 139 -11.86 24.33 9.18
C LEU A 139 -10.69 25.10 9.76
N ASP A 140 -10.01 24.50 10.73
CA ASP A 140 -8.68 24.92 11.13
C ASP A 140 -7.69 24.79 9.96
N ALA A 141 -6.66 25.65 9.96
CA ALA A 141 -5.65 25.67 8.90
C ALA A 141 -4.99 24.29 8.70
N SER A 142 -4.78 23.54 9.78
CA SER A 142 -4.22 22.18 9.77
C SER A 142 -5.13 21.16 9.09
N GLU A 143 -6.43 21.16 9.43
CA GLU A 143 -7.46 20.26 8.87
C GLU A 143 -7.78 20.59 7.40
N SER A 144 -7.65 21.86 7.01
CA SER A 144 -7.81 22.29 5.62
C SER A 144 -6.72 21.70 4.71
N LEU A 145 -5.49 21.60 5.24
CA LEU A 145 -4.33 21.06 4.54
C LEU A 145 -4.39 19.52 4.45
N THR A 146 -4.84 18.82 5.49
CA THR A 146 -5.02 17.34 5.45
C THR A 146 -6.14 16.94 4.48
N THR A 147 -7.25 17.68 4.48
CA THR A 147 -8.36 17.45 3.53
C THR A 147 -7.89 17.70 2.09
N ARG A 148 -7.02 18.69 1.87
CA ARG A 148 -6.46 19.02 0.55
C ARG A 148 -5.47 17.95 0.07
N SER A 149 -4.53 17.50 0.90
CA SER A 149 -3.57 16.45 0.50
C SER A 149 -4.27 15.13 0.22
N LEU A 150 -5.27 14.80 1.02
CA LEU A 150 -6.14 13.65 0.79
C LEU A 150 -6.86 13.75 -0.55
N TYR A 151 -7.48 14.90 -0.83
CA TYR A 151 -8.13 15.15 -2.11
C TYR A 151 -7.15 14.97 -3.28
N ILE A 152 -5.92 15.51 -3.19
CA ILE A 152 -4.88 15.35 -4.21
C ILE A 152 -4.52 13.87 -4.40
N GLY A 153 -4.35 13.11 -3.32
CA GLY A 153 -4.04 11.67 -3.41
C GLY A 153 -5.14 10.88 -4.11
N PHE A 154 -6.41 11.16 -3.81
CA PHE A 154 -7.54 10.50 -4.47
C PHE A 154 -7.67 10.91 -5.94
N VAL A 155 -7.40 12.18 -6.27
CA VAL A 155 -7.36 12.65 -7.66
C VAL A 155 -6.25 11.91 -8.42
N GLY A 156 -5.06 11.80 -7.84
CA GLY A 156 -3.94 11.05 -8.42
C GLY A 156 -4.28 9.58 -8.66
N LYS A 157 -4.97 8.93 -7.71
CA LYS A 157 -5.44 7.55 -7.85
C LYS A 157 -6.44 7.38 -9.00
N VAL A 158 -7.42 8.27 -9.11
CA VAL A 158 -8.42 8.23 -10.20
C VAL A 158 -7.78 8.52 -11.56
N LEU A 159 -6.87 9.50 -11.64
CA LEU A 159 -6.13 9.78 -12.87
C LEU A 159 -5.26 8.59 -13.27
N GLY A 160 -4.54 7.97 -12.32
CA GLY A 160 -3.74 6.77 -12.56
C GLY A 160 -4.57 5.61 -13.10
N PHE A 161 -5.73 5.34 -12.51
CA PHE A 161 -6.67 4.34 -13.03
C PHE A 161 -7.28 4.72 -14.39
N GLY A 162 -7.48 6.01 -14.65
CA GLY A 162 -7.93 6.50 -15.94
C GLY A 162 -6.92 6.25 -17.05
N VAL A 163 -5.64 6.53 -16.80
CA VAL A 163 -4.54 6.24 -17.73
C VAL A 163 -4.36 4.73 -17.91
N PHE A 164 -4.38 3.96 -16.82
CA PHE A 164 -4.38 2.49 -16.88
C PHE A 164 -5.54 1.96 -17.73
N GLY A 165 -6.76 2.46 -17.50
CA GLY A 165 -7.95 2.06 -18.25
C GLY A 165 -7.88 2.43 -19.73
N LEU A 166 -7.32 3.60 -20.07
CA LEU A 166 -7.07 3.99 -21.46
C LEU A 166 -6.13 2.99 -22.15
N PHE A 167 -5.04 2.63 -21.48
CA PHE A 167 -4.12 1.64 -22.03
C PHE A 167 -4.80 0.27 -22.18
N PHE A 168 -5.46 -0.20 -21.12
CA PHE A 168 -6.02 -1.54 -21.05
C PHE A 168 -7.22 -1.74 -22.00
N PHE A 169 -8.16 -0.78 -22.05
CA PHE A 169 -9.41 -0.93 -22.82
C PHE A 169 -9.37 -0.31 -24.22
N VAL A 170 -8.40 0.57 -24.52
CA VAL A 170 -8.32 1.24 -25.82
C VAL A 170 -7.02 0.89 -26.54
N LEU A 171 -5.88 1.16 -25.90
CA LEU A 171 -4.57 1.12 -26.55
C LEU A 171 -4.12 -0.32 -26.85
N ILE A 172 -4.27 -1.24 -25.89
CA ILE A 172 -3.93 -2.66 -26.09
C ILE A 172 -4.84 -3.33 -27.13
N PRO A 173 -6.19 -3.23 -27.07
CA PRO A 173 -7.05 -3.82 -28.09
C PRO A 173 -6.78 -3.25 -29.49
N LEU A 174 -6.54 -1.94 -29.60
CA LEU A 174 -6.23 -1.29 -30.88
C LEU A 174 -4.93 -1.82 -31.50
N LEU A 175 -3.90 -2.00 -30.66
CA LEU A 175 -2.60 -2.48 -31.12
C LEU A 175 -2.54 -4.00 -31.28
N ASN A 176 -3.51 -4.76 -30.75
CA ASN A 176 -3.54 -6.21 -30.87
C ASN A 176 -3.46 -6.61 -32.36
N PRO A 177 -2.39 -7.31 -32.79
CA PRO A 177 -2.27 -7.76 -34.17
C PRO A 177 -3.16 -8.97 -34.48
N LEU A 178 -3.77 -9.60 -33.46
CA LEU A 178 -4.64 -10.77 -33.59
C LEU A 178 -6.11 -10.35 -33.58
N ASP A 179 -6.91 -10.95 -34.48
CA ASP A 179 -8.33 -10.64 -34.67
C ASP A 179 -9.26 -11.33 -33.65
N THR A 180 -8.69 -12.05 -32.66
CA THR A 180 -9.41 -12.81 -31.64
C THR A 180 -10.19 -11.91 -30.67
N GLY A 181 -9.72 -10.68 -30.42
CA GLY A 181 -10.40 -9.57 -29.71
C GLY A 181 -10.79 -9.81 -28.24
N MET A 182 -10.96 -11.06 -27.82
CA MET A 182 -11.53 -11.49 -26.53
C MET A 182 -10.47 -12.07 -25.59
N HIS A 183 -9.24 -12.30 -26.06
CA HIS A 183 -8.19 -13.01 -25.34
C HIS A 183 -6.88 -12.22 -25.24
N ILE A 184 -6.98 -10.91 -25.05
CA ILE A 184 -5.85 -9.95 -24.98
C ILE A 184 -4.67 -10.44 -24.11
N PHE A 185 -4.96 -11.11 -22.99
CA PHE A 185 -3.91 -11.65 -22.12
C PHE A 185 -3.15 -12.81 -22.75
N ASN A 186 -3.84 -13.71 -23.45
CA ASN A 186 -3.21 -14.85 -24.12
C ASN A 186 -2.50 -14.36 -25.39
N ASP A 187 -3.13 -13.45 -26.13
CA ASP A 187 -2.56 -12.80 -27.32
C ASP A 187 -1.23 -12.10 -26.97
N PHE A 188 -1.15 -11.44 -25.81
CA PHE A 188 0.08 -10.81 -25.33
C PHE A 188 1.25 -11.79 -25.27
N TYR A 189 1.06 -13.00 -24.73
CA TYR A 189 2.14 -13.98 -24.65
C TYR A 189 2.54 -14.53 -26.02
N LEU A 190 1.57 -14.79 -26.90
CA LEU A 190 1.84 -15.27 -28.26
C LEU A 190 2.69 -14.25 -29.03
N VAL A 191 2.31 -12.97 -28.99
CA VAL A 191 3.04 -11.89 -29.68
C VAL A 191 4.37 -11.55 -28.97
N LEU A 192 4.47 -11.75 -27.66
CA LEU A 192 5.71 -11.54 -26.90
C LEU A 192 6.83 -12.49 -27.36
N PHE A 193 6.48 -13.75 -27.64
CA PHE A 193 7.42 -14.79 -28.05
C PHE A 193 7.51 -14.99 -29.57
N ASP A 194 6.76 -14.22 -30.35
CA ASP A 194 6.87 -14.21 -31.81
C ASP A 194 8.16 -13.49 -32.25
N GLU A 195 9.11 -14.26 -32.78
CA GLU A 195 10.38 -13.76 -33.30
C GLU A 195 10.21 -12.84 -34.52
N ASN A 196 9.13 -13.01 -35.28
CA ASN A 196 8.85 -12.27 -36.51
C ASN A 196 7.85 -11.12 -36.32
N ARG A 197 7.60 -10.71 -35.07
CA ARG A 197 6.66 -9.63 -34.76
C ARG A 197 7.01 -8.33 -35.50
N GLY A 198 6.05 -7.81 -36.25
CA GLY A 198 6.15 -6.50 -36.89
C GLY A 198 6.05 -5.34 -35.89
N LEU A 199 6.13 -4.09 -36.40
CA LEU A 199 6.04 -2.87 -35.58
C LEU A 199 4.79 -2.83 -34.69
N ARG A 200 3.63 -3.22 -35.24
CA ARG A 200 2.35 -3.26 -34.50
C ARG A 200 2.39 -4.23 -33.31
N GLY A 201 2.95 -5.42 -33.50
CA GLY A 201 3.13 -6.42 -32.43
C GLY A 201 4.12 -5.94 -31.35
N THR A 202 5.19 -5.26 -31.76
CA THR A 202 6.14 -4.65 -30.81
C THR A 202 5.48 -3.55 -29.97
N LEU A 203 4.68 -2.67 -30.58
CA LEU A 203 3.93 -1.65 -29.86
C LEU A 203 2.88 -2.25 -28.91
N PHE A 204 2.21 -3.33 -29.32
CA PHE A 204 1.27 -4.07 -28.48
C PHE A 204 1.95 -4.63 -27.22
N VAL A 205 3.13 -5.24 -27.37
CA VAL A 205 3.91 -5.75 -26.24
C VAL A 205 4.34 -4.61 -25.31
N TYR A 206 4.86 -3.51 -25.84
CA TYR A 206 5.23 -2.36 -25.00
C TYR A 206 4.03 -1.74 -24.28
N ALA A 207 2.87 -1.64 -24.94
CA ALA A 207 1.64 -1.18 -24.31
C ALA A 207 1.22 -2.12 -23.17
N GLY A 208 1.29 -3.43 -23.38
CA GLY A 208 1.01 -4.43 -22.34
C GLY A 208 1.94 -4.30 -21.12
N ILE A 209 3.25 -4.26 -21.34
CA ILE A 209 4.25 -4.07 -20.27
C ILE A 209 4.00 -2.77 -19.51
N THR A 210 3.80 -1.66 -20.23
CA THR A 210 3.52 -0.34 -19.63
C THR A 210 2.26 -0.38 -18.77
N THR A 211 1.23 -1.10 -19.20
CA THR A 211 -0.04 -1.21 -18.46
C THR A 211 0.13 -1.86 -17.09
N TYR A 212 0.97 -2.89 -16.99
CA TYR A 212 1.32 -3.49 -15.69
C TYR A 212 2.04 -2.49 -14.77
N PHE A 213 2.96 -1.69 -15.30
CA PHE A 213 3.59 -0.62 -14.51
C PHE A 213 2.58 0.45 -14.08
N LEU A 214 1.67 0.86 -14.96
CA LEU A 214 0.65 1.87 -14.66
C LEU A 214 -0.30 1.44 -13.53
N MET A 215 -0.53 0.14 -13.33
CA MET A 215 -1.33 -0.38 -12.21
C MET A 215 -0.72 -0.05 -10.84
N SER A 216 0.61 0.15 -10.77
CA SER A 216 1.30 0.50 -9.51
C SER A 216 1.10 1.95 -9.09
N LEU A 217 0.85 2.88 -10.03
CA LEU A 217 0.68 4.31 -9.73
C LEU A 217 -0.51 4.59 -8.79
N PRO A 218 -1.73 4.06 -9.04
CA PRO A 218 -2.84 4.16 -8.09
C PRO A 218 -2.51 3.68 -6.67
N LEU A 219 -1.75 2.60 -6.53
CA LEU A 219 -1.30 2.08 -5.23
C LEU A 219 -0.29 3.03 -4.57
N ALA A 220 0.65 3.58 -5.34
CA ALA A 220 1.63 4.54 -4.85
C ALA A 220 0.97 5.82 -4.32
N PHE A 221 -0.04 6.35 -5.02
CA PHE A 221 -0.80 7.51 -4.56
C PHE A 221 -1.58 7.23 -3.25
N GLU A 222 -2.13 6.02 -3.09
CA GLU A 222 -2.76 5.59 -1.84
C GLU A 222 -1.74 5.50 -0.69
N GLY A 223 -0.55 4.96 -0.95
CA GLY A 223 0.55 4.91 0.02
C GLY A 223 1.04 6.30 0.42
N MET A 224 1.29 7.19 -0.53
CA MET A 224 1.74 8.57 -0.26
C MET A 224 0.72 9.37 0.55
N MET A 225 -0.57 9.20 0.24
CA MET A 225 -1.67 9.79 1.00
C MET A 225 -1.66 9.33 2.46
N PHE A 226 -1.47 8.02 2.69
CA PHE A 226 -1.41 7.47 4.04
C PHE A 226 -0.19 7.96 4.81
N VAL A 227 0.99 7.94 4.19
CA VAL A 227 2.22 8.45 4.81
C VAL A 227 2.07 9.92 5.18
N HIS A 228 1.55 10.75 4.27
CA HIS A 228 1.31 12.16 4.54
C HIS A 228 0.30 12.40 5.67
N ALA A 229 -0.79 11.62 5.70
CA ALA A 229 -1.79 11.72 6.77
C ALA A 229 -1.21 11.31 8.13
N MET A 230 -0.34 10.30 8.15
CA MET A 230 0.33 9.82 9.36
C MET A 230 1.38 10.82 9.86
N THR A 231 2.23 11.36 8.97
CA THR A 231 3.26 12.33 9.37
C THR A 231 2.65 13.63 9.89
N LYS A 232 1.55 14.11 9.29
CA LYS A 232 0.85 15.28 9.84
C LYS A 232 0.18 15.01 11.19
N GLY A 233 -0.36 13.81 11.41
CA GLY A 233 -0.89 13.41 12.72
C GLY A 233 0.21 13.36 13.80
N THR A 234 1.42 12.90 13.46
CA THR A 234 2.56 12.87 14.39
C THR A 234 3.22 14.22 14.64
N VAL A 235 3.08 15.19 13.73
CA VAL A 235 3.68 16.54 13.86
C VAL A 235 2.77 17.51 14.64
N LEU A 236 1.49 17.18 14.82
CA LEU A 236 0.52 18.02 15.54
C LEU A 236 -0.07 17.32 16.79
N GLY A 237 0.67 16.40 17.42
CA GLY A 237 0.34 15.90 18.75
C GLY A 237 -0.10 14.44 18.89
N ILE A 238 0.06 13.57 17.88
CA ILE A 238 -0.17 12.12 18.05
C ILE A 238 1.13 11.38 18.38
N ASP A 239 1.29 11.15 19.68
CA ASP A 239 1.81 10.01 20.42
C ASP A 239 2.93 9.14 19.80
N ARG A 240 4.00 8.96 20.58
CA ARG A 240 5.18 8.11 20.38
C ARG A 240 4.85 6.72 19.82
N GLN A 241 3.66 6.19 20.15
CA GLN A 241 3.17 4.91 19.67
C GLN A 241 2.94 4.87 18.15
N LEU A 242 2.48 5.95 17.53
CA LEU A 242 2.24 5.99 16.08
C LEU A 242 3.58 5.94 15.30
N ARG A 243 4.59 6.67 15.79
CA ARG A 243 5.96 6.69 15.24
C ARG A 243 6.64 5.33 15.37
N LYS A 244 6.47 4.66 16.52
CA LYS A 244 6.95 3.28 16.73
C LYS A 244 6.27 2.29 15.78
N THR A 245 4.96 2.46 15.55
CA THR A 245 4.19 1.61 14.63
C THR A 245 4.60 1.84 13.18
N PHE A 246 4.88 3.10 12.78
CA PHE A 246 5.39 3.45 11.46
C PHE A 246 6.80 2.88 11.22
N GLY A 247 7.73 3.06 12.15
CA GLY A 247 9.06 2.47 12.06
C GLY A 247 9.03 0.95 11.96
N LEU A 248 8.16 0.30 12.74
CA LEU A 248 7.92 -1.13 12.65
C LEU A 248 7.34 -1.55 11.30
N ALA A 249 6.41 -0.77 10.74
CA ALA A 249 5.80 -1.05 9.44
C ALA A 249 6.83 -0.93 8.30
N VAL A 250 7.65 0.12 8.29
CA VAL A 250 8.73 0.31 7.31
C VAL A 250 9.75 -0.83 7.42
N LEU A 251 10.17 -1.18 8.63
CA LEU A 251 11.08 -2.30 8.86
C LEU A 251 10.48 -3.64 8.39
N THR A 252 9.20 -3.86 8.66
CA THR A 252 8.49 -5.08 8.22
C THR A 252 8.38 -5.14 6.71
N GLY A 253 8.06 -4.02 6.06
CA GLY A 253 8.00 -3.92 4.60
C GLY A 253 9.35 -4.16 3.92
N LEU A 254 10.41 -3.54 4.44
CA LEU A 254 11.77 -3.70 3.93
C LEU A 254 12.30 -5.11 4.21
N GLY A 255 11.97 -5.68 5.38
CA GLY A 255 12.25 -7.07 5.72
C GLY A 255 11.53 -8.06 4.80
N ALA A 256 10.26 -7.81 4.45
CA ALA A 256 9.52 -8.63 3.50
C ALA A 256 10.12 -8.54 2.08
N MET A 257 10.55 -7.34 1.66
CA MET A 257 11.23 -7.16 0.38
C MET A 257 12.57 -7.92 0.33
N LEU A 258 13.40 -7.78 1.37
CA LEU A 258 14.65 -8.53 1.51
C LEU A 258 14.42 -10.03 1.59
N PHE A 259 13.31 -10.47 2.20
CA PHE A 259 12.93 -11.88 2.25
C PHE A 259 12.64 -12.44 0.85
N ILE A 260 11.86 -11.72 0.03
CA ILE A 260 11.57 -12.11 -1.35
C ILE A 260 12.86 -12.18 -2.15
N VAL A 261 13.69 -11.13 -2.12
CA VAL A 261 14.99 -11.09 -2.80
C VAL A 261 15.89 -12.24 -2.33
N GLY A 262 15.89 -12.53 -1.03
CA GLY A 262 16.64 -13.64 -0.45
C GLY A 262 16.19 -15.00 -0.97
N CYS A 263 14.88 -15.21 -1.15
CA CYS A 263 14.35 -16.45 -1.73
C CYS A 263 14.82 -16.62 -3.18
N GLU A 264 14.75 -15.56 -3.98
CA GLU A 264 15.23 -15.57 -5.38
C GLU A 264 16.74 -15.85 -5.45
N VAL A 265 17.55 -15.24 -4.58
CA VAL A 265 19.00 -15.47 -4.53
C VAL A 265 19.33 -16.90 -4.11
N VAL A 266 18.59 -17.46 -3.14
CA VAL A 266 18.78 -18.85 -2.71
C VAL A 266 18.39 -19.83 -3.82
N GLU A 267 17.30 -19.57 -4.53
CA GLU A 267 16.88 -20.36 -5.69
C GLU A 267 17.86 -20.24 -6.87
N ALA A 268 18.52 -19.09 -7.03
CA ALA A 268 19.58 -18.92 -8.02
C ALA A 268 20.89 -19.66 -7.67
N LEU A 269 21.18 -19.86 -6.37
CA LEU A 269 22.43 -20.49 -5.90
C LEU A 269 22.29 -21.98 -5.59
N LEU A 270 21.10 -22.43 -5.21
CA LEU A 270 20.79 -23.81 -4.88
C LEU A 270 19.64 -24.28 -5.78
N PRO A 271 19.71 -25.48 -6.39
CA PRO A 271 18.62 -26.06 -7.18
C PRO A 271 17.49 -26.57 -6.27
N LEU A 272 17.03 -25.72 -5.36
CA LEU A 272 15.94 -25.97 -4.44
C LEU A 272 14.76 -25.08 -4.86
N PRO A 273 13.52 -25.59 -4.83
CA PRO A 273 12.36 -24.77 -5.13
C PRO A 273 12.28 -23.59 -4.15
N GLY A 274 11.94 -22.39 -4.62
CA GLY A 274 11.91 -21.16 -3.81
C GLY A 274 11.12 -21.25 -2.51
N ILE A 275 10.12 -22.13 -2.43
CA ILE A 275 9.34 -22.42 -1.22
C ILE A 275 10.22 -23.04 -0.12
N ALA A 276 11.13 -23.97 -0.47
CA ALA A 276 12.08 -24.56 0.46
C ALA A 276 13.11 -23.52 0.94
N GLY A 277 13.59 -22.67 0.02
CA GLY A 277 14.42 -21.52 0.34
C GLY A 277 13.73 -20.58 1.34
N GLY A 278 12.45 -20.27 1.12
CA GLY A 278 11.65 -19.42 2.01
C GLY A 278 11.46 -19.99 3.41
N VAL A 279 11.30 -21.32 3.56
CA VAL A 279 11.22 -21.96 4.89
C VAL A 279 12.55 -21.86 5.64
N PHE A 280 13.67 -22.13 4.97
CA PHE A 280 15.01 -22.00 5.56
C PHE A 280 15.34 -20.55 5.92
N LEU A 281 15.07 -19.61 5.03
CA LEU A 281 15.31 -18.18 5.25
C LEU A 281 14.40 -17.64 6.38
N SER A 282 13.14 -18.08 6.43
CA SER A 282 12.21 -17.71 7.51
C SER A 282 12.70 -18.20 8.86
N GLY A 283 13.19 -19.44 8.93
CA GLY A 283 13.80 -19.99 10.15
C GLY A 283 15.01 -19.18 10.61
N GLY A 284 15.88 -18.77 9.67
CA GLY A 284 17.01 -17.89 9.93
C GLY A 284 16.58 -16.51 10.43
N VAL A 285 15.65 -15.86 9.74
CA VAL A 285 15.13 -14.53 10.12
C VAL A 285 14.45 -14.56 11.50
N MET A 286 13.78 -15.66 11.86
CA MET A 286 13.14 -15.80 13.17
C MET A 286 14.16 -15.79 14.33
N LEU A 287 15.37 -16.31 14.11
CA LEU A 287 16.47 -16.27 15.09
C LEU A 287 17.06 -14.88 15.26
N VAL A 288 17.19 -14.11 14.16
CA VAL A 288 17.79 -12.76 14.18
C VAL A 288 16.75 -11.66 14.48
N ARG A 289 15.46 -12.01 14.58
CA ARG A 289 14.37 -11.06 14.85
C ARG A 289 14.57 -10.21 16.11
N ARG A 290 14.95 -10.84 17.23
CA ARG A 290 15.15 -10.13 18.52
C ARG A 290 16.29 -9.10 18.47
N PRO A 291 17.50 -9.43 17.99
CA PRO A 291 18.59 -8.45 17.92
C PRO A 291 18.33 -7.32 16.93
N ILE A 292 17.66 -7.58 15.79
CA ILE A 292 17.31 -6.52 14.82
C ILE A 292 16.40 -5.48 15.44
N LEU A 293 15.37 -5.90 16.19
CA LEU A 293 14.46 -4.97 16.86
C LEU A 293 15.19 -4.10 17.89
N GLY A 294 16.17 -4.65 18.62
CA GLY A 294 16.97 -3.87 19.57
C GLY A 294 17.88 -2.81 18.92
N ILE A 295 18.45 -3.11 17.75
CA ILE A 295 19.27 -2.16 16.98
C ILE A 295 18.40 -1.04 16.41
N VAL A 296 17.23 -1.38 15.88
CA VAL A 296 16.29 -0.41 15.30
C VAL A 296 15.71 0.50 16.37
N ASP A 297 15.33 -0.03 17.54
CA ASP A 297 14.88 0.80 18.66
C ASP A 297 16.00 1.75 19.14
N GLY A 298 17.26 1.30 19.15
CA GLY A 298 18.42 2.13 19.50
C GLY A 298 18.75 3.21 18.46
N PHE A 299 18.62 2.93 17.16
CA PHE A 299 18.88 3.89 16.08
C PHE A 299 17.72 4.87 15.90
N SER A 300 16.47 4.41 16.06
CA SER A 300 15.29 5.27 16.05
C SER A 300 15.29 6.27 17.21
N GLY A 301 15.78 5.89 18.39
CA GLY A 301 15.94 6.82 19.52
C GLY A 301 17.03 7.88 19.31
N LYS A 302 17.90 7.70 18.31
CA LYS A 302 19.05 8.58 18.03
C LYS A 302 18.85 9.46 16.79
N LEU A 303 18.11 8.99 15.79
CA LEU A 303 17.74 9.76 14.59
C LEU A 303 16.49 10.62 14.77
N LEU A 304 15.65 10.26 15.74
CA LEU A 304 14.49 11.03 16.17
C LEU A 304 14.69 11.27 17.67
N PRO A 305 15.50 12.26 18.08
CA PRO A 305 15.55 12.70 19.46
C PRO A 305 14.10 12.97 19.84
N SER A 306 13.65 12.35 20.93
CA SER A 306 12.30 12.52 21.42
C SER A 306 11.99 14.01 21.55
N GLU A 307 11.11 14.52 20.68
CA GLU A 307 10.15 15.50 21.16
C GLU A 307 9.45 14.84 22.35
N TYR A 308 9.48 15.60 23.43
CA TYR A 308 9.14 15.33 24.82
C TYR A 308 8.22 14.12 25.07
N ALA A 309 8.51 13.35 26.12
CA ALA A 309 7.59 12.33 26.61
C ALA A 309 6.22 12.97 26.93
N PRO A 310 5.08 12.25 26.89
CA PRO A 310 3.76 12.85 27.13
C PRO A 310 3.67 13.55 28.50
N GLU A 311 4.38 13.03 29.51
CA GLU A 311 4.54 13.67 30.80
C GLU A 311 5.33 14.99 30.70
N GLU A 312 6.40 15.01 29.89
CA GLU A 312 7.20 16.20 29.62
C GLU A 312 6.41 17.25 28.79
N VAL A 313 5.50 16.83 27.91
CA VAL A 313 4.61 17.74 27.16
C VAL A 313 3.64 18.44 28.10
N SER A 314 2.95 17.70 28.98
CA SER A 314 2.05 18.31 29.98
C SER A 314 2.78 19.22 30.96
N TYR A 315 4.05 18.94 31.25
CA TYR A 315 4.90 19.85 32.02
C TYR A 315 5.20 21.13 31.24
N LEU A 316 5.58 21.01 29.96
CA LEU A 316 5.94 22.15 29.11
C LEU A 316 4.74 23.05 28.77
N GLU A 317 3.54 22.50 28.63
CA GLU A 317 2.31 23.29 28.49
C GLU A 317 2.12 24.21 29.71
N ALA A 318 2.21 23.65 30.92
CA ALA A 318 2.13 24.43 32.16
C ALA A 318 3.30 25.42 32.32
N PHE A 319 4.49 25.07 31.83
CA PHE A 319 5.65 25.97 31.82
C PHE A 319 5.44 27.15 30.87
N SER A 320 4.90 26.91 29.67
CA SER A 320 4.61 27.97 28.68
C SER A 320 3.57 28.97 29.17
N GLU A 321 2.52 28.52 29.89
CA GLU A 321 1.51 29.40 30.46
C GLU A 321 2.06 30.30 31.56
N VAL A 322 3.05 29.80 32.31
CA VAL A 322 3.72 30.54 33.37
C VAL A 322 4.79 31.49 32.81
N MET A 323 5.36 31.17 31.64
CA MET A 323 6.41 31.95 30.99
C MET A 323 5.87 33.09 30.09
N ASP A 324 4.55 33.27 29.99
CA ASP A 324 3.88 34.28 29.15
C ASP A 324 4.34 35.72 29.46
N ASP A 325 4.70 36.01 30.71
CA ASP A 325 5.24 37.31 31.14
C ASP A 325 6.78 37.39 31.14
N GLY A 326 7.45 36.33 30.67
CA GLY A 326 8.90 36.20 30.58
C GLY A 326 9.61 35.96 31.92
N ILE A 327 8.92 35.84 33.06
CA ILE A 327 9.54 35.71 34.38
C ILE A 327 8.77 34.72 35.26
N VAL A 328 9.32 33.52 35.48
CA VAL A 328 8.79 32.58 36.48
C VAL A 328 8.94 33.12 37.90
N SER A 329 7.82 33.38 38.58
CA SER A 329 7.82 33.80 39.98
C SER A 329 8.19 32.65 40.94
N PRO A 330 8.59 32.96 42.19
CA PRO A 330 8.90 31.93 43.18
C PRO A 330 7.73 30.98 43.49
N LYS A 331 6.49 31.44 43.34
CA LYS A 331 5.30 30.61 43.59
C LYS A 331 5.04 29.66 42.42
N GLU A 332 5.22 30.12 41.19
CA GLU A 332 5.08 29.27 40.00
C GLU A 332 6.19 28.22 39.91
N ARG A 333 7.41 28.56 40.33
CA ARG A 333 8.50 27.57 40.42
C ARG A 333 8.17 26.42 41.37
N ILE A 334 7.46 26.69 42.47
CA ILE A 334 7.00 25.66 43.42
C ILE A 334 5.89 24.79 42.79
N LEU A 335 4.98 25.39 42.03
CA LEU A 335 3.94 24.67 41.28
C LEU A 335 4.56 23.74 40.22
N LEU A 336 5.48 24.26 39.41
CA LEU A 336 6.17 23.52 38.36
C LEU A 336 6.99 22.36 38.95
N THR A 337 7.79 22.61 39.99
CA THR A 337 8.55 21.53 40.65
C THR A 337 7.65 20.45 41.28
N THR A 338 6.46 20.82 41.74
CA THR A 338 5.47 19.85 42.25
C THR A 338 4.84 19.06 41.11
N LEU A 339 4.55 19.70 39.98
CA LEU A 339 4.04 19.06 38.77
C LEU A 339 5.08 18.07 38.20
N ALA A 340 6.34 18.47 38.08
CA ALA A 340 7.44 17.62 37.63
C ALA A 340 7.59 16.36 38.50
N LYS A 341 7.51 16.51 39.83
CA LYS A 341 7.54 15.38 40.77
C LYS A 341 6.33 14.46 40.61
N THR A 342 5.15 15.01 40.36
CA THR A 342 3.91 14.25 40.14
C THR A 342 3.99 13.44 38.83
N LEU A 343 4.62 14.04 37.82
CA LEU A 343 4.85 13.46 36.49
C LEU A 343 6.11 12.57 36.43
N SER A 344 6.81 12.37 37.55
CA SER A 344 8.04 11.56 37.65
C SER A 344 9.16 12.01 36.70
N ILE A 345 9.25 13.30 36.42
CA ILE A 345 10.32 13.90 35.62
C ILE A 345 11.49 14.26 36.54
N THR A 346 12.70 13.86 36.18
CA THR A 346 13.90 14.18 36.97
C THR A 346 14.30 15.64 36.82
N ASP A 347 14.78 16.28 37.90
CA ASP A 347 15.20 17.69 37.90
C ASP A 347 16.23 18.03 36.80
N ALA A 348 17.15 17.09 36.51
CA ALA A 348 18.13 17.24 35.44
C ALA A 348 17.49 17.32 34.04
N ARG A 349 16.39 16.58 33.84
CA ARG A 349 15.61 16.58 32.60
C ARG A 349 14.74 17.83 32.50
N VAL A 350 14.15 18.28 33.60
CA VAL A 350 13.41 19.55 33.69
C VAL A 350 14.29 20.73 33.22
N ALA A 351 15.53 20.81 33.71
CA ALA A 351 16.45 21.87 33.30
C ALA A 351 16.82 21.81 31.81
N GLU A 352 16.96 20.60 31.25
CA GLU A 352 17.25 20.39 29.83
C GLU A 352 16.08 20.84 28.93
N ILE A 353 14.86 20.45 29.29
CA ILE A 353 13.65 20.77 28.50
C ILE A 353 13.25 22.25 28.60
N GLU A 354 13.39 22.88 29.77
CA GLU A 354 13.17 24.33 29.93
C GLU A 354 14.19 25.14 29.12
N ALA A 355 15.47 24.78 29.18
CA ALA A 355 16.51 25.45 28.40
C ALA A 355 16.32 25.28 26.89
N ALA A 356 15.88 24.09 26.44
CA ALA A 356 15.57 23.85 25.04
C ALA A 356 14.35 24.66 24.57
N PHE A 357 13.33 24.81 25.42
CA PHE A 357 12.12 25.58 25.13
C PHE A 357 12.43 27.08 24.99
N THR A 358 13.15 27.68 25.95
CA THR A 358 13.51 29.11 25.89
C THR A 358 14.43 29.43 24.71
N ASN A 359 15.36 28.53 24.35
CA ASN A 359 16.23 28.73 23.19
C ASN A 359 15.47 28.63 21.85
N ALA A 360 14.37 27.87 21.79
CA ALA A 360 13.55 27.76 20.59
C ALA A 360 12.70 29.03 20.38
N GLU A 361 12.11 29.59 21.43
CA GLU A 361 11.35 30.86 21.34
C GLU A 361 12.25 32.04 20.92
N ILE A 362 13.48 32.12 21.43
CA ILE A 362 14.43 33.18 21.05
C ILE A 362 14.82 33.09 19.56
N ALA A 363 14.87 31.87 18.99
CA ALA A 363 15.21 31.68 17.59
C ALA A 363 14.07 32.05 16.62
N ASP A 364 12.82 31.93 17.06
CA ASP A 364 11.65 32.37 16.27
C ASP A 364 11.50 33.90 16.30
N ASP A 365 11.79 34.56 17.43
CA ASP A 365 11.72 36.02 17.60
C ASP A 365 12.83 36.79 16.81
N GLU A 366 13.98 36.17 16.55
CA GLU A 366 15.04 36.75 15.68
C GLU A 366 14.76 36.58 14.17
N SER A 367 13.68 35.88 13.80
CA SER A 367 13.34 35.54 12.41
C SER A 367 12.12 36.29 11.84
N GLU A 368 11.45 37.12 12.65
CA GLU A 368 10.56 38.19 12.21
C GLU A 368 11.32 39.51 11.95
#